data_AF-A0A3D4UFC0-F1
#
_entry.id   AF-A0A3D4UFC0-F1
#
_cell.length_a   1.000
_cell.length_b   1.000
_cell.length_c   1.000
_cell.angle_alpha   90.00
_cell.angle_beta   90.00
_cell.angle_gamma   90.00
#
_symmetry.space_group_name_H-M   'P 1'
#
loop_
_entity.id
_entity.type
_entity.pdbx_description
1 polymer ?
#
loop_
_entity_poly.entity_id
_entity_poly.type
_entity_poly.pdbx_seq_one_letter_code
_entity_poly.pdbx_strand_id
1 'polypeptide(L)'
;MAMDQAFLILLTAHLVGDFVLQNDYMVERKDTNLLVLLLHVILVTAMTALFLGTLPWPILAVVFCSHFAMDYIKPRMTQRCWSKIGTFTIDQCVHLSVLILLAAFVPNAADDGFWMQSLNDTGKEWYMLGLTFTCGVIVAVSVGGHVIALITSSLIEQVKDEGDLQSTQKGELDGLENG
;
A
#
# COMPACT_ATOMS: atom_id res chain seq x y z
N MET A 1 22.02 7.81 -9.90
CA MET A 1 22.60 7.41 -8.61
C MET A 1 21.81 8.02 -7.46
N ALA A 2 21.61 9.34 -7.40
CA ALA A 2 20.82 9.96 -6.32
C ALA A 2 19.31 9.61 -6.38
N MET A 3 18.70 9.66 -7.57
CA MET A 3 17.27 9.35 -7.76
C MET A 3 16.90 7.91 -7.35
N ASP A 4 17.69 6.93 -7.77
CA ASP A 4 17.49 5.51 -7.45
C ASP A 4 17.63 5.23 -5.95
N GLN A 5 18.58 5.89 -5.28
CA GLN A 5 18.71 5.80 -3.82
C GLN A 5 17.51 6.40 -3.10
N ALA A 6 17.10 7.61 -3.47
CA ALA A 6 15.92 8.27 -2.90
C ALA A 6 14.66 7.44 -3.12
N PHE A 7 14.44 6.93 -4.33
CA PHE A 7 13.29 6.08 -4.63
C PHE A 7 13.29 4.80 -3.79
N LEU A 8 14.43 4.10 -3.66
CA LEU A 8 14.49 2.87 -2.87
C LEU A 8 14.21 3.13 -1.38
N ILE A 9 14.76 4.19 -0.81
CA ILE A 9 14.52 4.58 0.59
C ILE A 9 13.03 4.87 0.81
N LEU A 10 12.44 5.68 -0.07
CA LEU A 10 11.02 6.03 -0.03
C LEU A 10 10.12 4.80 -0.22
N LEU A 11 10.46 3.92 -1.16
CA LEU A 11 9.74 2.68 -1.43
C LEU A 11 9.77 1.74 -0.22
N THR A 12 10.95 1.51 0.37
CA THR A 12 11.06 0.64 1.54
C THR A 12 10.31 1.23 2.73
N ALA A 13 10.37 2.55 2.95
CA ALA A 13 9.60 3.21 4.01
C ALA A 13 8.07 3.04 3.83
N HIS A 14 7.59 3.23 2.60
CA HIS A 14 6.20 3.00 2.23
C HIS A 14 5.79 1.54 2.48
N LEU A 15 6.57 0.59 1.97
CA LEU A 15 6.29 -0.84 2.14
C LEU A 15 6.26 -1.27 3.61
N VAL A 16 7.19 -0.75 4.43
CA VAL A 16 7.20 -1.00 5.88
C VAL A 16 5.94 -0.38 6.53
N GLY A 17 5.59 0.86 6.18
CA GLY A 17 4.40 1.52 6.71
C GLY A 17 3.09 0.81 6.37
N ASP A 18 2.93 0.41 5.12
CA ASP A 18 1.67 -0.14 4.58
C ASP A 18 1.51 -1.64 4.80
N PHE A 19 2.60 -2.41 4.83
CA PHE A 19 2.49 -3.88 4.89
C PHE A 19 3.08 -4.50 6.15
N VAL A 20 3.98 -3.81 6.85
CA VAL A 20 4.60 -4.34 8.08
C VAL A 20 3.95 -3.73 9.32
N LEU A 21 3.73 -2.41 9.31
CA LEU A 21 3.15 -1.71 10.45
C LEU A 21 1.62 -1.68 10.43
N GLN A 22 0.99 -1.73 9.25
CA GLN A 22 -0.47 -1.80 9.13
C GLN A 22 -0.99 -3.19 9.55
N ASN A 23 -1.48 -3.29 10.78
CA ASN A 23 -2.10 -4.50 11.31
C ASN A 23 -3.59 -4.63 10.95
N ASP A 24 -4.15 -5.82 11.18
CA ASP A 24 -5.55 -6.15 10.88
C ASP A 24 -6.55 -5.18 11.52
N TYR A 25 -6.28 -4.75 12.76
CA TYR A 25 -7.11 -3.76 13.46
C TYR A 25 -7.20 -2.43 12.71
N MET A 26 -6.07 -1.96 12.16
CA MET A 26 -6.06 -0.74 11.37
C MET A 26 -6.81 -0.91 10.06
N VAL A 27 -6.64 -2.06 9.39
CA VAL A 27 -7.35 -2.36 8.13
C VAL A 27 -8.87 -2.38 8.35
N GLU A 28 -9.35 -3.03 9.40
CA GLU A 28 -10.79 -3.15 9.68
C GLU A 28 -11.45 -1.82 10.05
N ARG A 29 -10.70 -0.90 10.66
CA ARG A 29 -11.28 0.32 11.25
C ARG A 29 -10.94 1.61 10.52
N LYS A 30 -9.90 1.66 9.69
CA LYS A 30 -9.49 2.92 9.03
C LYS A 30 -10.57 3.51 8.13
N ASP A 31 -11.43 2.67 7.58
CA ASP A 31 -12.53 3.08 6.70
C ASP A 31 -13.67 3.80 7.45
N THR A 32 -13.83 3.53 8.75
CA THR A 32 -14.91 4.07 9.59
C THR A 32 -14.43 5.02 10.68
N ASN A 33 -13.14 4.95 11.04
CA ASN A 33 -12.55 5.74 12.11
C ASN A 33 -11.35 6.55 11.59
N LEU A 34 -11.57 7.87 11.46
CA LEU A 34 -10.56 8.82 11.00
C LEU A 34 -9.31 8.87 11.89
N LEU A 35 -9.41 8.57 13.20
CA LEU A 35 -8.23 8.53 14.07
C LEU A 35 -7.33 7.34 13.74
N VAL A 36 -7.92 6.20 13.36
CA VAL A 36 -7.16 5.01 12.93
C VAL A 36 -6.49 5.26 11.58
N LEU A 37 -7.19 5.93 10.66
CA LEU A 37 -6.60 6.40 9.40
C LEU A 37 -5.43 7.35 9.66
N LEU A 38 -5.62 8.38 10.50
CA LEU A 38 -4.55 9.32 10.83
C LEU A 38 -3.36 8.63 11.50
N LEU A 39 -3.60 7.66 12.38
CA LEU A 39 -2.53 6.86 12.99
C LEU A 39 -1.70 6.15 11.92
N HIS A 40 -2.34 5.49 10.95
CA HIS A 40 -1.65 4.83 9.85
C HIS A 40 -0.82 5.83 9.02
N VAL A 41 -1.39 6.96 8.62
CA VAL A 41 -0.69 7.98 7.83
C VAL A 41 0.51 8.56 8.61
N ILE A 42 0.37 8.76 9.92
CA ILE A 42 1.47 9.18 10.80
C ILE A 42 2.58 8.13 10.81
N LEU A 43 2.24 6.84 10.91
CA LEU A 43 3.25 5.77 10.90
C LEU A 43 4.02 5.73 9.58
N VAL A 44 3.34 5.81 8.44
CA VAL A 44 4.01 5.84 7.12
C VAL A 44 4.90 7.07 6.97
N THR A 45 4.42 8.23 7.40
CA THR A 45 5.20 9.49 7.35
C THR A 45 6.41 9.42 8.29
N ALA A 46 6.25 8.84 9.47
CA ALA A 46 7.34 8.64 10.42
C ALA A 46 8.39 7.64 9.90
N MET A 47 7.96 6.56 9.24
CA MET A 47 8.89 5.64 8.57
C MET A 47 9.64 6.35 7.44
N THR A 48 8.97 7.20 6.67
CA THR A 48 9.62 8.01 5.62
C THR A 48 10.74 8.88 6.19
N ALA A 49 10.46 9.60 7.28
CA ALA A 49 11.47 10.41 7.99
C ALA A 49 12.61 9.55 8.55
N LEU A 50 12.29 8.42 9.16
CA LEU A 50 13.27 7.52 9.78
C LEU A 50 14.23 6.92 8.74
N PHE A 51 13.69 6.44 7.63
CA PHE A 51 14.48 5.82 6.56
C PHE A 51 15.28 6.86 5.79
N LEU A 52 14.74 8.06 5.52
CA LEU A 52 15.55 9.15 5.00
C LEU A 52 16.61 9.62 6.02
N GLY A 53 16.38 9.44 7.32
CA GLY A 53 17.26 9.93 8.37
C GLY A 53 17.28 11.47 8.47
N THR A 54 16.23 12.13 8.02
CA THR A 54 16.07 13.59 8.04
C THR A 54 14.58 13.97 8.03
N LEU A 55 14.25 15.25 8.18
CA LEU A 55 12.87 15.77 8.20
C LEU A 55 12.60 16.73 7.03
N PRO A 56 12.59 16.23 5.77
CA PRO A 56 12.31 17.05 4.60
C PRO A 56 10.81 17.34 4.53
N TRP A 57 10.38 18.45 5.16
CA TRP A 57 8.98 18.84 5.26
C TRP A 57 8.18 18.76 3.95
N PRO A 58 8.71 19.15 2.77
CA PRO A 58 7.96 18.99 1.51
C PRO A 58 7.66 17.53 1.17
N ILE A 59 8.63 16.63 1.32
CA ILE A 59 8.46 15.19 1.06
C ILE A 59 7.47 14.60 2.06
N LEU A 60 7.65 14.89 3.36
CA LEU A 60 6.78 14.38 4.41
C LEU A 60 5.34 14.86 4.23
N ALA A 61 5.14 16.13 3.85
CA ALA A 61 3.82 16.68 3.59
C ALA A 61 3.15 16.01 2.37
N VAL A 62 3.89 15.78 1.28
CA VAL A 62 3.35 15.10 0.10
C VAL A 62 2.97 13.66 0.43
N VAL A 63 3.86 12.90 1.10
CA VAL A 63 3.58 11.52 1.53
C VAL A 63 2.37 11.46 2.45
N PHE A 64 2.31 12.33 3.47
CA PHE A 64 1.18 12.40 4.39
C PHE A 64 -0.14 12.67 3.65
N CYS A 65 -0.16 13.71 2.81
CA CYS A 65 -1.36 14.11 2.08
C CYS A 65 -1.79 13.06 1.06
N SER A 66 -0.86 12.46 0.32
CA SER A 66 -1.17 11.43 -0.68
C SER A 66 -1.72 10.16 -0.03
N HIS A 67 -1.10 9.70 1.07
CA HIS A 67 -1.59 8.53 1.81
C HIS A 67 -2.97 8.80 2.40
N PHE A 68 -3.15 9.94 3.08
CA PHE A 68 -4.45 10.29 3.65
C PHE A 68 -5.54 10.38 2.58
N ALA A 69 -5.27 11.04 1.46
CA ALA A 69 -6.23 11.18 0.37
C ALA A 69 -6.60 9.82 -0.24
N MET A 70 -5.61 8.99 -0.54
CA MET A 70 -5.84 7.69 -1.17
C MET A 70 -6.58 6.72 -0.25
N ASP A 71 -6.14 6.58 1.01
CA ASP A 71 -6.82 5.71 1.96
C ASP A 71 -8.24 6.19 2.31
N TYR A 72 -8.49 7.50 2.25
CA TYR A 72 -9.85 8.03 2.41
C TYR A 72 -10.74 7.77 1.18
N ILE A 73 -10.19 7.83 -0.03
CA ILE A 73 -10.95 7.66 -1.28
C ILE A 73 -11.20 6.17 -1.59
N LYS A 74 -10.23 5.30 -1.29
CA LYS A 74 -10.23 3.86 -1.62
C LYS A 74 -11.54 3.13 -1.24
N PRO A 75 -12.10 3.26 -0.02
CA PRO A 75 -13.35 2.59 0.34
C PRO A 75 -14.54 3.02 -0.53
N ARG A 76 -14.56 4.30 -0.94
CA ARG A 76 -15.61 4.86 -1.81
C ARG A 76 -15.50 4.37 -3.25
N MET A 77 -14.28 4.03 -3.71
CA MET A 77 -14.08 3.42 -5.02
C MET A 77 -14.58 1.98 -5.04
N THR A 78 -14.27 1.20 -4.01
CA THR A 78 -14.72 -0.21 -3.89
C THR A 78 -16.25 -0.30 -3.89
N GLN A 79 -16.94 0.62 -3.21
CA GLN A 79 -18.40 0.68 -3.20
C GLN A 79 -19.02 1.09 -4.54
N ARG A 80 -18.28 1.79 -5.42
CA ARG A 80 -18.77 2.33 -6.70
C ARG A 80 -18.41 1.46 -7.92
N CYS A 81 -18.49 0.13 -7.76
CA CYS A 81 -18.37 -0.86 -8.85
C CYS A 81 -16.94 -1.31 -9.24
N TRP A 82 -15.93 -1.07 -8.40
CA TRP A 82 -14.58 -1.58 -8.65
C TRP A 82 -14.33 -2.87 -7.87
N SER A 83 -13.67 -3.84 -8.50
CA SER A 83 -13.23 -5.07 -7.81
C SER A 83 -12.20 -4.73 -6.73
N LYS A 84 -12.17 -5.51 -5.65
CA LYS A 84 -11.22 -5.30 -4.53
C LYS A 84 -9.77 -5.27 -5.04
N ILE A 85 -9.41 -6.19 -5.94
CA ILE A 85 -8.09 -6.20 -6.58
C ILE A 85 -7.84 -4.95 -7.44
N GLY A 86 -8.83 -4.47 -8.21
CA GLY A 86 -8.70 -3.27 -9.02
C GLY A 86 -8.44 -2.01 -8.19
N THR A 87 -9.18 -1.86 -7.08
CA THR A 87 -8.97 -0.74 -6.15
C THR A 87 -7.61 -0.80 -5.48
N PHE A 88 -7.15 -1.98 -5.07
CA PHE A 88 -5.81 -2.18 -4.52
C PHE A 88 -4.71 -1.85 -5.54
N THR A 89 -4.86 -2.27 -6.80
CA THR A 89 -3.88 -1.95 -7.85
C THR A 89 -3.79 -0.45 -8.11
N ILE A 90 -4.93 0.26 -8.21
CA ILE A 90 -4.92 1.71 -8.40
C ILE A 90 -4.28 2.41 -7.20
N ASP A 91 -4.62 1.98 -5.99
CA ASP A 91 -4.05 2.47 -4.75
C ASP A 91 -2.52 2.38 -4.76
N GLN A 92 -1.96 1.21 -5.04
CA GLN A 92 -0.51 1.02 -5.14
C GLN A 92 0.12 1.82 -6.30
N CYS A 93 -0.55 1.93 -7.45
CA CYS A 93 -0.06 2.73 -8.57
C CYS A 93 0.03 4.22 -8.23
N VAL A 94 -0.95 4.78 -7.50
CA VAL A 94 -0.90 6.19 -7.08
C VAL A 94 0.25 6.41 -6.10
N HIS A 95 0.38 5.56 -5.09
CA HIS A 95 1.49 5.66 -4.13
C HIS A 95 2.84 5.58 -4.83
N LEU A 96 3.07 4.57 -5.67
CA LEU A 96 4.31 4.44 -6.45
C LEU A 96 4.58 5.65 -7.35
N SER A 97 3.54 6.20 -7.99
CA SER A 97 3.68 7.39 -8.82
C SER A 97 4.15 8.59 -7.99
N VAL A 98 3.59 8.79 -6.79
CA VAL A 98 4.03 9.85 -5.87
C VAL A 98 5.48 9.64 -5.46
N LEU A 99 5.90 8.42 -5.12
CA LEU A 99 7.28 8.13 -4.73
C LEU A 99 8.27 8.40 -5.88
N ILE A 100 7.92 7.99 -7.10
CA ILE A 100 8.74 8.25 -8.30
C ILE A 100 8.88 9.76 -8.53
N LEU A 101 7.78 10.51 -8.45
CA LEU A 101 7.81 11.97 -8.62
C LEU A 101 8.65 12.63 -7.53
N LEU A 102 8.51 12.23 -6.27
CA LEU A 102 9.33 12.77 -5.18
C LEU A 102 10.81 12.48 -5.39
N ALA A 103 11.17 11.25 -5.78
CA ALA A 103 12.55 10.90 -6.08
C ALA A 103 13.11 11.65 -7.30
N ALA A 104 12.28 11.95 -8.30
CA ALA A 104 12.68 12.71 -9.48
C ALA A 104 12.85 14.21 -9.19
N PHE A 105 11.98 14.81 -8.37
CA PHE A 105 12.04 16.24 -8.05
C PHE A 105 13.02 16.58 -6.91
N VAL A 106 13.28 15.64 -6.00
CA VAL A 106 14.20 15.82 -4.87
C VAL A 106 15.19 14.65 -4.80
N PRO A 107 16.03 14.46 -5.84
CA PRO A 107 16.90 13.28 -5.95
C PRO A 107 17.95 13.21 -4.84
N ASN A 108 18.38 14.35 -4.30
CA ASN A 108 19.40 14.42 -3.26
C ASN A 108 18.83 14.24 -1.84
N ALA A 109 17.52 13.98 -1.69
CA ALA A 109 16.91 13.80 -0.38
C ALA A 109 17.54 12.65 0.43
N ALA A 110 18.07 11.63 -0.27
CA ALA A 110 18.83 10.55 0.35
C ALA A 110 20.16 11.05 0.95
N ASP A 111 20.90 11.85 0.18
CA ASP A 111 22.24 12.35 0.56
C ASP A 111 22.18 13.33 1.74
N ASP A 112 21.07 14.05 1.89
CA ASP A 112 20.80 14.95 3.01
C ASP A 112 20.47 14.20 4.33
N GLY A 113 20.35 12.88 4.26
CA GLY A 113 19.97 12.00 5.36
C GLY A 113 21.10 11.66 6.34
N PHE A 114 20.77 11.50 7.62
CA PHE A 114 21.70 11.06 8.66
C PHE A 114 22.46 9.79 8.27
N TRP A 115 21.76 8.80 7.69
CA TRP A 115 22.37 7.52 7.28
C TRP A 115 23.42 7.72 6.19
N MET A 116 23.10 8.50 5.16
CA MET A 116 24.02 8.74 4.05
C MET A 116 25.19 9.65 4.42
N GLN A 117 25.01 10.58 5.37
CA GLN A 117 26.09 11.46 5.83
C GLN A 117 27.01 10.83 6.86
N SER A 118 26.49 9.95 7.72
CA SER A 118 27.25 9.39 8.85
C SER A 118 28.04 8.14 8.48
N LEU A 119 27.62 7.41 7.43
CA LEU A 119 28.26 6.19 6.99
C LEU A 119 29.44 6.47 6.06
N ASN A 120 30.49 5.65 6.18
CA ASN A 120 31.55 5.58 5.16
C ASN A 120 31.01 4.91 3.88
N ASP A 121 31.81 4.90 2.81
CA ASP A 121 31.34 4.41 1.51
C ASP A 121 30.91 2.94 1.54
N THR A 122 31.65 2.08 2.23
CA THR A 122 31.25 0.68 2.47
C THR A 122 29.94 0.59 3.28
N GLY A 123 29.75 1.44 4.28
CA GLY A 123 28.53 1.50 5.09
C GLY A 123 27.31 1.92 4.28
N LYS A 124 27.45 2.89 3.38
CA LYS A 124 26.40 3.30 2.43
C LYS A 124 25.99 2.13 1.53
N GLU A 125 26.96 1.38 0.99
CA GLU A 125 26.68 0.20 0.18
C GLU A 125 25.89 -0.86 0.96
N TRP A 126 26.29 -1.18 2.20
CA TRP A 126 25.56 -2.12 3.05
C TRP A 126 24.15 -1.65 3.40
N TYR A 127 23.99 -0.35 3.66
CA TYR A 127 22.68 0.24 3.92
C TYR A 127 21.75 0.07 2.70
N MET A 128 22.21 0.46 1.51
CA MET A 128 21.44 0.33 0.27
C MET A 128 21.14 -1.12 -0.10
N LEU A 129 22.11 -2.03 0.10
CA LEU A 129 21.90 -3.47 -0.10
C LEU A 129 20.86 -4.02 0.87
N GLY A 130 20.93 -3.62 2.14
CA GLY A 130 19.95 -3.97 3.16
C GLY A 130 18.53 -3.54 2.77
N LEU A 131 18.36 -2.29 2.35
CA LEU A 131 17.07 -1.79 1.87
C LEU A 131 16.55 -2.56 0.66
N THR A 132 17.42 -2.91 -0.28
CA THR A 132 17.05 -3.70 -1.47
C THR A 132 16.53 -5.07 -1.07
N PHE A 133 17.23 -5.74 -0.16
CA PHE A 133 16.82 -7.04 0.35
C PHE A 133 15.50 -6.96 1.12
N THR A 134 15.37 -5.99 2.03
CA THR A 134 14.14 -5.74 2.78
C THR A 134 12.95 -5.47 1.86
N CYS A 135 13.12 -4.62 0.85
CA CYS A 135 12.09 -4.35 -0.16
C CYS A 135 11.67 -5.64 -0.87
N GLY A 136 12.63 -6.44 -1.34
CA GLY A 136 12.35 -7.72 -2.00
C GLY A 136 11.57 -8.69 -1.12
N VAL A 137 11.94 -8.82 0.16
CA VAL A 137 11.25 -9.67 1.13
C VAL A 137 9.81 -9.20 1.38
N ILE A 138 9.59 -7.90 1.60
CA ILE A 138 8.25 -7.37 1.87
C ILE A 138 7.34 -7.55 0.65
N VAL A 139 7.85 -7.29 -0.56
CA VAL A 139 7.09 -7.51 -1.80
C VAL A 139 6.73 -8.99 -1.96
N ALA A 140 7.69 -9.90 -1.77
CA ALA A 140 7.46 -11.33 -1.97
C ALA A 140 6.49 -11.92 -0.93
N VAL A 141 6.63 -11.55 0.34
CA VAL A 141 5.89 -12.16 1.45
C VAL A 141 4.58 -11.40 1.72
N SER A 142 4.67 -10.11 1.99
CA SER A 142 3.53 -9.34 2.47
C SER A 142 2.62 -8.90 1.32
N VAL A 143 3.17 -8.27 0.28
CA VAL A 143 2.37 -7.82 -0.86
C VAL A 143 1.79 -9.01 -1.62
N GLY A 144 2.62 -10.04 -1.88
CA GLY A 144 2.18 -11.29 -2.50
C GLY A 144 1.04 -11.96 -1.74
N GLY A 145 1.17 -12.10 -0.41
CA GLY A 145 0.12 -12.67 0.43
C GLY A 145 -1.19 -11.87 0.37
N HIS A 146 -1.11 -10.54 0.40
CA HIS A 146 -2.29 -9.68 0.32
C HIS A 146 -3.01 -9.81 -1.03
N VAL A 147 -2.25 -9.82 -2.14
CA VAL A 147 -2.80 -10.02 -3.49
C VAL A 147 -3.50 -11.38 -3.62
N ILE A 148 -2.89 -12.45 -3.12
CA ILE A 148 -3.49 -13.79 -3.12
C ILE A 148 -4.81 -13.79 -2.33
N ALA A 149 -4.86 -13.15 -1.16
CA ALA A 149 -6.07 -13.05 -0.37
C ALA A 149 -7.19 -12.28 -1.11
N LEU A 150 -6.84 -11.19 -1.80
CA LEU A 150 -7.80 -10.41 -2.59
C LEU A 150 -8.35 -11.19 -3.79
N ILE A 151 -7.49 -11.91 -4.52
CA ILE A 151 -7.93 -12.77 -5.63
C ILE A 151 -8.82 -13.88 -5.10
N THR A 152 -8.39 -14.57 -4.04
CA THR A 152 -9.15 -15.70 -3.45
C THR A 152 -10.53 -15.25 -2.98
N SER A 153 -10.61 -14.12 -2.26
CA SER A 153 -11.91 -13.58 -1.82
C SER A 153 -12.82 -13.21 -2.97
N SER A 154 -12.28 -12.65 -4.06
CA SER A 154 -13.04 -12.28 -5.26
C SER A 154 -13.60 -13.51 -5.99
N LEU A 155 -12.82 -14.61 -6.05
CA LEU A 155 -13.28 -15.87 -6.65
C LEU A 155 -14.36 -16.54 -5.79
N ILE A 156 -14.21 -16.53 -4.47
CA ILE A 156 -15.23 -17.08 -3.55
C ILE A 156 -16.56 -16.34 -3.69
N GLU A 157 -16.53 -15.01 -3.82
CA GLU A 157 -17.73 -14.19 -4.05
C GLU A 157 -18.40 -14.54 -5.39
N GLN A 158 -17.63 -14.65 -6.48
CA GLN A 158 -18.18 -15.04 -7.80
C GLN A 158 -18.84 -16.42 -7.79
N VAL A 159 -18.21 -17.41 -7.15
CA VAL A 159 -18.77 -18.77 -7.05
C VAL A 159 -20.06 -18.80 -6.23
N LYS A 160 -20.16 -17.99 -5.17
CA LYS A 160 -21.38 -17.87 -4.37
C LYS A 160 -22.51 -17.24 -5.17
N ASP A 161 -22.24 -16.15 -5.87
CA ASP A 161 -23.23 -15.46 -6.69
C ASP A 161 -23.78 -16.37 -7.81
N GLU A 162 -22.91 -17.14 -8.47
CA GLU A 162 -23.34 -18.14 -9.47
C GLU A 162 -24.21 -19.24 -8.86
N GLY A 163 -23.85 -19.75 -7.68
CA GLY A 163 -24.61 -20.77 -6.97
C GLY A 163 -26.01 -20.30 -6.55
N ASP A 164 -26.10 -19.08 -6.02
CA ASP A 164 -27.37 -18.48 -5.58
C ASP A 164 -28.30 -18.23 -6.78
N LEU A 165 -27.76 -17.78 -7.92
CA LEU A 165 -28.52 -17.62 -9.16
C LEU A 165 -29.10 -18.93 -9.68
N GLN A 166 -28.30 -20.01 -9.67
CA GLN A 166 -28.77 -21.34 -10.08
C GLN A 166 -29.86 -21.89 -9.15
N SER A 167 -29.73 -21.66 -7.84
CA SER A 167 -30.74 -22.09 -6.86
C SER A 167 -32.07 -21.35 -7.03
N THR A 168 -32.02 -20.05 -7.34
CA THR A 168 -33.20 -19.21 -7.57
C THR A 168 -33.93 -19.63 -8.84
N GLN A 169 -33.19 -19.82 -9.95
CA GLN A 169 -33.77 -20.29 -11.22
C GLN A 169 -34.43 -21.66 -11.08
N LYS A 170 -33.81 -22.59 -10.35
CA LYS A 170 -34.38 -23.91 -10.11
C LYS A 170 -35.69 -23.82 -9.31
N GLY A 171 -35.75 -22.98 -8.28
CA GLY A 171 -36.97 -22.76 -7.48
C GLY A 171 -38.13 -22.17 -8.29
N GLU A 172 -37.85 -21.25 -9.22
CA GLU A 172 -38.88 -20.71 -10.13
C GLU A 172 -39.40 -21.78 -11.10
N LEU A 173 -38.52 -22.61 -11.67
CA LEU A 173 -38.92 -23.70 -12.58
C LEU A 173 -39.78 -24.75 -11.86
N ASP A 174 -39.36 -25.20 -10.68
CA ASP A 174 -40.12 -26.16 -9.87
C ASP A 174 -41.50 -25.59 -9.45
N GLY A 175 -41.60 -24.27 -9.24
CA GLY A 175 -42.87 -23.60 -8.93
C GLY A 175 -43.85 -23.52 -10.10
N LEU A 176 -43.33 -23.44 -11.34
CA LEU A 176 -44.14 -23.42 -12.56
C LEU A 176 -44.64 -24.81 -12.98
N GLU A 177 -43.91 -25.87 -12.66
CA GLU A 177 -44.35 -27.25 -12.95
C GLU A 177 -45.42 -27.78 -11.98
N ASN A 178 -45.52 -27.19 -10.77
CA ASN A 178 -46.38 -27.68 -9.69
C ASN A 178 -47.62 -26.79 -9.40
N GLY A 179 -47.89 -25.76 -10.21
CA GLY A 179 -49.02 -24.82 -10.07
C GLY A 179 -49.97 -24.86 -11.26
#